data_AF-A0A4U1IDT4-F1
#
_entry.id   AF-A0A4U1IDT4-F1
#
_cell.length_a   1.000
_cell.length_b   1.000
_cell.length_c   1.000
_cell.angle_alpha   90.00
_cell.angle_beta   90.00
_cell.angle_gamma   90.00
#
_symmetry.space_group_name_H-M   'P 1'
#
loop_
_entity.id
_entity.type
_entity.pdbx_description
1 polymer ?
#
loop_
_entity_poly.entity_id
_entity_poly.type
_entity_poly.pdbx_seq_one_letter_code
_entity_poly.pdbx_strand_id
1 'polypeptide(L)'
;MRALSDEISENRYAKWHIFMMLLILVYGLFNLAVGEKVPTAGGFGWDGVTYADIVRNLPSLISSGHMTGYYAQRLLPSAIVRVGLLIFGFDFSNTNLIRGFGIYNLAMLLAAAAVWKAISDHLRLRLDARWLGFVGIFVNFLATKQVVYMPLSTDTTAVLVGMLLLLCYLKQRPVALLLVTIAGSFAWQVTGLCGALLMLFLRTRFPDIDASEGEPRIVGRSMSKLLVAWSSFLVVCIAGYVAMRNLLTPEALGSEGVQNLGRFVTGLPSLIVAGAAIFVLLGSVRQLRRISKALVRVDVTLLVFALLCIAIPKLIVAVIANRNLANPNSFSQVLEWVVFPLNGEGKFLMPLVTLSVFWGPAFLLMILLWSKIAAELRRLGPGVMAVVCLHVPLALVTEPRYILGAWPFAVTALALTLEKTRPSRSFGYAFATLSVLASQFWLHINYRPWTGGDVEGLLEFPKQLLFMHYGPWMSWTTFLIQLPLVLLSAFWLRSTLRSAR
;
A
#
# COMPACT_ATOMS: atom_id res chain seq x y z
N MET A 1 5.29 -32.66 28.72
CA MET A 1 6.31 -31.60 28.55
C MET A 1 6.11 -30.77 27.29
N ARG A 2 5.95 -31.32 26.06
CA ARG A 2 5.66 -30.51 24.85
C ARG A 2 4.37 -29.68 24.94
N ALA A 3 3.25 -30.28 25.33
CA ALA A 3 1.99 -29.56 25.51
C ALA A 3 2.10 -28.40 26.52
N LEU A 4 2.81 -28.60 27.63
CA LEU A 4 3.06 -27.58 28.65
C LEU A 4 3.97 -26.45 28.11
N SER A 5 4.98 -26.79 27.29
CA SER A 5 5.83 -25.80 26.61
C SER A 5 5.05 -24.98 25.58
N ASP A 6 4.14 -25.63 24.84
CA ASP A 6 3.31 -24.97 23.84
C ASP A 6 2.31 -24.01 24.51
N GLU A 7 1.65 -24.44 25.58
CA GLU A 7 0.69 -23.63 26.36
C GLU A 7 1.35 -22.38 27.00
N ILE A 8 2.55 -22.54 27.58
CA ILE A 8 3.33 -21.41 28.13
C ILE A 8 3.71 -20.43 27.01
N SER A 9 4.02 -20.93 25.81
CA SER A 9 4.37 -20.09 24.66
C SER A 9 3.17 -19.30 24.12
N GLU A 10 1.98 -19.93 24.04
CA GLU A 10 0.75 -19.28 23.57
C GLU A 10 0.33 -18.13 24.50
N ASN A 11 0.37 -18.35 25.82
CA ASN A 11 0.03 -17.33 26.79
C ASN A 11 1.01 -16.14 26.74
N ARG A 12 2.30 -16.40 26.48
CA ARG A 12 3.30 -15.34 26.28
C ARG A 12 2.99 -14.49 25.05
N TYR A 13 2.66 -15.09 23.91
CA TYR A 13 2.36 -14.33 22.68
C TYR A 13 1.05 -13.53 22.78
N ALA A 14 0.06 -14.04 23.52
CA ALA A 14 -1.19 -13.32 23.75
C ALA A 14 -0.97 -11.96 24.42
N LYS A 15 -0.13 -11.90 25.47
CA LYS A 15 0.21 -10.65 26.17
C LYS A 15 0.82 -9.59 25.26
N TRP A 16 1.72 -10.01 24.36
CA TRP A 16 2.37 -9.09 23.42
C TRP A 16 1.41 -8.53 22.36
N HIS A 17 0.48 -9.34 21.88
CA HIS A 17 -0.57 -8.87 20.97
C HIS A 17 -1.54 -7.91 21.64
N ILE A 18 -1.89 -8.15 22.92
CA ILE A 18 -2.66 -7.19 23.71
C ILE A 18 -1.90 -5.86 23.80
N PHE A 19 -0.59 -5.90 24.08
CA PHE A 19 0.23 -4.69 24.11
C PHE A 19 0.27 -3.97 22.76
N MET A 20 0.43 -4.67 21.63
CA MET A 20 0.31 -4.10 20.28
C MET A 20 -1.02 -3.38 20.04
N MET A 21 -2.13 -4.00 20.44
CA MET A 21 -3.46 -3.38 20.34
C MET A 21 -3.62 -2.17 21.26
N LEU A 22 -3.07 -2.23 22.48
CA LEU A 22 -3.06 -1.10 23.41
C LEU A 22 -2.26 0.09 22.86
N LEU A 23 -1.14 -0.15 22.17
CA LEU A 23 -0.39 0.92 21.51
C LEU A 23 -1.26 1.64 20.46
N ILE A 24 -1.97 0.89 19.62
CA ILE A 24 -2.90 1.46 18.63
C ILE A 24 -4.04 2.21 19.32
N LEU A 25 -4.63 1.63 20.37
CA LEU A 25 -5.73 2.23 21.11
C LEU A 25 -5.33 3.56 21.76
N VAL A 26 -4.25 3.56 22.54
CA VAL A 26 -3.75 4.76 23.24
C VAL A 26 -3.39 5.84 22.22
N TYR A 27 -2.66 5.48 21.16
CA TYR A 27 -2.30 6.41 20.11
C TYR A 27 -3.52 6.99 19.38
N GLY A 28 -4.48 6.13 19.03
CA GLY A 28 -5.71 6.52 18.36
C GLY A 28 -6.58 7.44 19.22
N LEU A 29 -6.78 7.10 20.50
CA LEU A 29 -7.53 7.93 21.44
C LEU A 29 -6.88 9.30 21.65
N PHE A 30 -5.56 9.35 21.80
CA PHE A 30 -4.82 10.61 21.87
C PHE A 30 -5.09 11.47 20.63
N ASN A 31 -5.01 10.88 19.44
CA ASN A 31 -5.20 11.58 18.18
C ASN A 31 -6.66 11.97 17.87
N LEU A 32 -7.63 11.24 18.42
CA LEU A 32 -9.04 11.63 18.40
C LEU A 32 -9.29 12.86 19.27
N ALA A 33 -8.58 12.98 20.39
CA ALA A 33 -8.74 14.09 21.33
C ALA A 33 -8.01 15.36 20.88
N VAL A 34 -6.75 15.23 20.47
CA VAL A 34 -5.86 16.39 20.22
C VAL A 34 -5.15 16.38 18.86
N GLY A 35 -5.35 15.34 18.05
CA GLY A 35 -4.65 15.20 16.78
C GLY A 35 -5.11 16.23 15.74
N GLU A 36 -4.15 16.81 15.03
CA GLU A 36 -4.39 17.76 13.94
C GLU A 36 -5.33 17.19 12.87
N LYS A 37 -6.02 18.08 12.16
CA LYS A 37 -6.88 17.78 11.02
C LYS A 37 -6.49 18.67 9.85
N VAL A 38 -6.63 18.16 8.64
CA VAL A 38 -6.38 18.95 7.43
C VAL A 38 -7.28 20.21 7.42
N PRO A 39 -6.75 21.43 7.21
CA PRO A 39 -7.57 22.64 7.26
C PRO A 39 -8.48 22.81 6.03
N THR A 40 -8.13 22.15 4.93
CA THR A 40 -8.88 22.10 3.66
C THR A 40 -10.31 21.61 3.85
N ALA A 41 -11.25 22.32 3.21
CA ALA A 41 -12.68 22.03 3.22
C ALA A 41 -13.26 21.76 4.64
N GLY A 42 -12.82 22.55 5.63
CA GLY A 42 -13.33 22.46 7.00
C GLY A 42 -13.01 21.16 7.73
N GLY A 43 -11.90 20.49 7.40
CA GLY A 43 -11.48 19.24 8.04
C GLY A 43 -11.63 17.99 7.16
N PHE A 44 -12.24 18.11 5.98
CA PHE A 44 -12.54 16.96 5.12
C PHE A 44 -11.41 16.62 4.15
N GLY A 45 -10.58 17.59 3.76
CA GLY A 45 -9.60 17.41 2.68
C GLY A 45 -10.27 17.43 1.31
N TRP A 46 -9.74 16.67 0.34
CA TRP A 46 -10.22 16.65 -1.05
C TRP A 46 -11.38 15.64 -1.23
N ASP A 47 -11.07 14.36 -1.48
CA ASP A 47 -12.09 13.30 -1.65
C ASP A 47 -13.05 13.19 -0.45
N GLY A 48 -12.58 13.61 0.74
CA GLY A 48 -13.38 13.60 1.97
C GLY A 48 -14.61 14.49 1.93
N VAL A 49 -14.64 15.55 1.11
CA VAL A 49 -15.86 16.36 0.92
C VAL A 49 -16.97 15.50 0.35
N THR A 50 -16.65 14.70 -0.67
CA THR A 50 -17.60 13.78 -1.28
C THR A 50 -17.99 12.67 -0.30
N TYR A 51 -17.04 12.10 0.46
CA TYR A 51 -17.37 11.09 1.47
C TYR A 51 -18.29 11.64 2.57
N ALA A 52 -18.11 12.89 2.99
CA ALA A 52 -18.99 13.58 3.92
C ALA A 52 -20.39 13.77 3.33
N ASP A 53 -20.49 14.17 2.06
CA ASP A 53 -21.76 14.34 1.36
C ASP A 53 -22.51 13.00 1.21
N ILE A 54 -21.78 11.91 0.95
CA ILE A 54 -22.34 10.55 1.00
C ILE A 54 -22.93 10.27 2.38
N VAL A 55 -22.24 10.61 3.48
CA VAL A 55 -22.81 10.40 4.82
C VAL A 55 -24.09 11.20 5.02
N ARG A 56 -24.17 12.44 4.54
CA ARG A 56 -25.35 13.32 4.71
C ARG A 56 -26.53 12.92 3.82
N ASN A 57 -26.26 12.63 2.55
CA ASN A 57 -27.24 12.70 1.48
C ASN A 57 -27.31 11.42 0.62
N LEU A 58 -26.79 10.28 1.09
CA LEU A 58 -26.72 9.02 0.30
C LEU A 58 -27.99 8.69 -0.51
N PRO A 59 -29.22 8.68 0.07
CA PRO A 59 -30.42 8.36 -0.73
C PRO A 59 -30.63 9.33 -1.88
N SER A 60 -30.46 10.64 -1.63
CA SER A 60 -30.62 11.68 -2.64
C SER A 60 -29.56 11.56 -3.73
N LEU A 61 -28.30 11.31 -3.38
CA LEU A 61 -27.21 11.19 -4.35
C LEU A 61 -27.43 10.04 -5.34
N ILE A 62 -28.01 8.93 -4.88
CA ILE A 62 -28.38 7.80 -5.72
C ILE A 62 -29.60 8.16 -6.58
N SER A 63 -30.69 8.66 -5.97
CA SER A 63 -31.94 8.92 -6.69
C SER A 63 -31.84 10.06 -7.70
N SER A 64 -31.00 11.07 -7.44
CA SER A 64 -30.76 12.20 -8.35
C SER A 64 -29.63 11.94 -9.35
N GLY A 65 -29.00 10.77 -9.31
CA GLY A 65 -27.91 10.43 -10.23
C GLY A 65 -26.64 11.28 -10.06
N HIS A 66 -26.32 11.74 -8.85
CA HIS A 66 -25.07 12.48 -8.57
C HIS A 66 -23.90 11.58 -8.12
N MET A 67 -24.13 10.27 -7.99
CA MET A 67 -23.10 9.30 -7.61
C MET A 67 -22.25 8.87 -8.82
N THR A 68 -20.94 9.08 -8.80
CA THR A 68 -20.02 8.54 -9.83
C THR A 68 -19.69 7.07 -9.57
N GLY A 69 -19.22 6.35 -10.58
CA GLY A 69 -18.75 4.97 -10.40
C GLY A 69 -17.57 4.86 -9.43
N TYR A 70 -16.68 5.85 -9.45
CA TYR A 70 -15.52 5.95 -8.56
C TYR A 70 -15.92 6.04 -7.08
N TYR A 71 -16.93 6.87 -6.76
CA TYR A 71 -17.40 7.05 -5.38
C TYR A 71 -18.35 5.94 -4.95
N ALA A 72 -19.12 5.35 -5.87
CA ALA A 72 -19.90 4.14 -5.61
C ALA A 72 -19.00 2.98 -5.13
N GLN A 73 -17.81 2.81 -5.72
CA GLN A 73 -16.80 1.82 -5.27
C GLN A 73 -16.07 2.18 -3.98
N ARG A 74 -16.42 3.30 -3.34
CA ARG A 74 -15.87 3.77 -2.05
C ARG A 74 -16.95 4.07 -1.03
N LEU A 75 -18.14 3.55 -1.26
CA LEU A 75 -19.32 3.83 -0.46
C LEU A 75 -19.24 3.26 0.97
N LEU A 76 -18.56 2.13 1.17
CA LEU A 76 -18.69 1.34 2.41
C LEU A 76 -18.29 2.12 3.68
N PRO A 77 -17.13 2.81 3.75
CA PRO A 77 -16.76 3.55 4.95
C PRO A 77 -17.78 4.63 5.32
N SER A 78 -18.23 5.43 4.34
CA SER A 78 -19.26 6.46 4.57
C SER A 78 -20.60 5.85 4.99
N ALA A 79 -21.01 4.72 4.39
CA ALA A 79 -22.25 4.06 4.76
C ALA A 79 -22.22 3.55 6.21
N ILE A 80 -21.10 2.98 6.66
CA ILE A 80 -20.93 2.54 8.06
C ILE A 80 -20.99 3.73 9.02
N VAL A 81 -20.30 4.83 8.71
CA VAL A 81 -20.33 6.04 9.55
C VAL A 81 -21.74 6.64 9.60
N ARG A 82 -22.45 6.71 8.47
CA ARG A 82 -23.85 7.17 8.41
C ARG A 82 -24.74 6.36 9.33
N VAL A 83 -24.69 5.03 9.22
CA VAL A 83 -25.50 4.12 10.05
C VAL A 83 -25.14 4.28 11.52
N GLY A 84 -23.84 4.39 11.84
CA GLY A 84 -23.39 4.64 13.22
C GLY A 84 -23.98 5.91 13.81
N LEU A 85 -23.88 7.05 13.10
CA LEU A 85 -24.43 8.32 13.57
C LEU A 85 -25.95 8.26 13.76
N LEU A 86 -26.68 7.60 12.84
CA LEU A 86 -28.13 7.41 12.95
C LEU A 86 -28.52 6.56 14.17
N ILE A 87 -27.82 5.45 14.42
CA ILE A 87 -28.10 4.55 15.55
C ILE A 87 -27.92 5.29 16.89
N PHE A 88 -26.92 6.16 17.00
CA PHE A 88 -26.64 6.93 18.22
C PHE A 88 -27.37 8.28 18.28
N GLY A 89 -28.20 8.61 17.29
CA GLY A 89 -28.98 9.86 17.26
C GLY A 89 -28.14 11.13 17.10
N PHE A 90 -26.93 11.02 16.54
CA PHE A 90 -26.09 12.19 16.25
C PHE A 90 -26.49 12.84 14.92
N ASP A 91 -26.39 14.17 14.87
CA ASP A 91 -26.55 14.91 13.62
C ASP A 91 -25.38 14.69 12.64
N PHE A 92 -25.58 15.09 11.39
CA PHE A 92 -24.52 15.02 10.36
C PHE A 92 -23.68 16.32 10.27
N SER A 93 -23.41 16.95 11.42
CA SER A 93 -22.51 18.11 11.50
C SER A 93 -21.07 17.75 11.15
N ASN A 94 -20.27 18.72 10.69
CA ASN A 94 -18.88 18.47 10.29
C ASN A 94 -18.06 17.83 11.41
N THR A 95 -18.25 18.31 12.64
CA THR A 95 -17.58 17.78 13.83
C THR A 95 -17.92 16.31 14.07
N ASN A 96 -19.21 15.94 13.97
CA ASN A 96 -19.64 14.56 14.16
C ASN A 96 -19.19 13.64 13.03
N LEU A 97 -19.11 14.14 11.78
CA LEU A 97 -18.53 13.39 10.67
C LEU A 97 -17.04 13.11 10.89
N ILE A 98 -16.25 14.13 11.22
CA ILE A 98 -14.81 13.99 11.47
C ILE A 98 -14.55 13.01 12.62
N ARG A 99 -15.31 13.12 13.72
CA ARG A 99 -15.21 12.20 14.87
C ARG A 99 -15.66 10.79 14.51
N GLY A 100 -16.77 10.65 13.79
CA GLY A 100 -17.32 9.37 13.35
C GLY A 100 -16.32 8.60 12.48
N PHE A 101 -15.72 9.26 11.49
CA PHE A 101 -14.65 8.67 10.68
C PHE A 101 -13.38 8.38 11.48
N GLY A 102 -13.01 9.25 12.43
CA GLY A 102 -11.88 8.98 13.31
C GLY A 102 -12.07 7.72 14.16
N ILE A 103 -13.24 7.55 14.78
CA ILE A 103 -13.59 6.36 15.57
C ILE A 103 -13.61 5.13 14.67
N TYR A 104 -14.21 5.25 13.49
CA TYR A 104 -14.23 4.19 12.49
C TYR A 104 -12.80 3.75 12.11
N ASN A 105 -11.91 4.68 11.79
CA ASN A 105 -10.53 4.36 11.44
C ASN A 105 -9.77 3.69 12.58
N LEU A 106 -9.96 4.14 13.83
CA LEU A 106 -9.39 3.48 15.01
C LEU A 106 -9.90 2.04 15.14
N ALA A 107 -11.21 1.83 14.97
CA ALA A 107 -11.80 0.49 14.98
C ALA A 107 -11.21 -0.39 13.87
N MET A 108 -11.00 0.14 12.66
CA MET A 108 -10.37 -0.58 11.56
C MET A 108 -8.91 -0.95 11.86
N LEU A 109 -8.13 -0.06 12.48
CA LEU A 109 -6.74 -0.36 12.89
C LEU A 109 -6.68 -1.43 13.98
N LEU A 110 -7.58 -1.41 14.97
CA LEU A 110 -7.67 -2.43 16.00
C LEU A 110 -8.09 -3.79 15.42
N ALA A 111 -9.07 -3.79 14.52
CA ALA A 111 -9.47 -4.99 13.78
C ALA A 111 -8.31 -5.52 12.94
N ALA A 112 -7.56 -4.65 12.27
CA ALA A 112 -6.38 -5.02 11.48
C ALA A 112 -5.31 -5.66 12.38
N ALA A 113 -5.06 -5.13 13.59
CA ALA A 113 -4.13 -5.72 14.54
C ALA A 113 -4.58 -7.11 15.04
N ALA A 114 -5.89 -7.30 15.27
CA ALA A 114 -6.44 -8.61 15.59
C ALA A 114 -6.30 -9.61 14.42
N VAL A 115 -6.46 -9.15 13.19
CA VAL A 115 -6.20 -9.95 11.98
C VAL A 115 -4.70 -10.26 11.85
N TRP A 116 -3.80 -9.32 12.16
CA TRP A 116 -2.36 -9.58 12.19
C TRP A 116 -2.02 -10.69 13.17
N LYS A 117 -2.59 -10.65 14.39
CA LYS A 117 -2.48 -11.74 15.35
C LYS A 117 -2.88 -13.07 14.71
N ALA A 118 -4.06 -13.14 14.10
CA ALA A 118 -4.55 -14.37 13.47
C ALA A 118 -3.65 -14.87 12.32
N ILE A 119 -3.11 -13.97 11.49
CA ILE A 119 -2.15 -14.32 10.44
C ILE A 119 -0.86 -14.86 11.07
N SER A 120 -0.33 -14.18 12.08
CA SER A 120 0.92 -14.57 12.73
C SER A 120 0.82 -15.89 13.49
N ASP A 121 -0.34 -16.18 14.09
CA ASP A 121 -0.64 -17.46 14.73
C ASP A 121 -0.75 -18.57 13.69
N HIS A 122 -1.44 -18.32 12.58
CA HIS A 122 -1.57 -19.29 11.48
C HIS A 122 -0.22 -19.65 10.86
N LEU A 123 0.64 -18.66 10.66
CA LEU A 123 2.00 -18.84 10.14
C LEU A 123 3.02 -19.26 11.20
N ARG A 124 2.61 -19.35 12.47
CA ARG A 124 3.46 -19.69 13.63
C ARG A 124 4.71 -18.81 13.74
N LEU A 125 4.57 -17.52 13.44
CA LEU A 125 5.67 -16.56 13.49
C LEU A 125 6.20 -16.42 14.93
N ARG A 126 7.52 -16.36 15.08
CA ARG A 126 8.18 -15.94 16.32
C ARG A 126 7.83 -14.51 16.72
N LEU A 127 8.02 -14.18 18.01
CA LEU A 127 7.76 -12.85 18.57
C LEU A 127 8.46 -11.71 17.79
N ASP A 128 9.73 -11.90 17.43
CA ASP A 128 10.52 -10.89 16.71
C ASP A 128 9.90 -10.58 15.33
N ALA A 129 9.47 -11.62 14.60
CA ALA A 129 8.81 -11.49 13.30
C ALA A 129 7.39 -10.90 13.43
N ARG A 130 6.67 -11.22 14.51
CA ARG A 130 5.37 -10.59 14.85
C ARG A 130 5.51 -9.09 15.03
N TRP A 131 6.51 -8.65 15.80
CA TRP A 131 6.81 -7.24 16.00
C TRP A 131 7.23 -6.55 14.72
N LEU A 132 8.06 -7.21 13.91
CA LEU A 132 8.48 -6.63 12.65
C LEU A 132 7.31 -6.39 11.69
N GLY A 133 6.43 -7.38 11.54
CA GLY A 133 5.25 -7.22 10.69
C GLY A 133 4.26 -6.21 11.28
N PHE A 134 4.11 -6.17 12.61
CA PHE A 134 3.32 -5.13 13.27
C PHE A 134 3.87 -3.74 12.97
N VAL A 135 5.16 -3.50 13.18
CA VAL A 135 5.82 -2.22 12.90
C VAL A 135 5.70 -1.85 11.41
N GLY A 136 5.89 -2.82 10.50
CA GLY A 136 5.74 -2.59 9.06
C GLY A 136 4.33 -2.19 8.63
N ILE A 137 3.28 -2.66 9.32
CA ILE A 137 1.88 -2.33 9.00
C ILE A 137 1.42 -1.05 9.74
N PHE A 138 1.79 -0.88 11.01
CA PHE A 138 1.16 0.09 11.91
C PHE A 138 2.06 1.26 12.32
N VAL A 139 3.38 1.18 12.13
CA VAL A 139 4.34 2.24 12.53
C VAL A 139 4.98 2.82 11.28
N ASN A 140 4.16 3.54 10.52
CA ASN A 140 4.48 4.24 9.28
C ASN A 140 3.60 5.50 9.14
N PHE A 141 3.88 6.35 8.16
CA PHE A 141 3.19 7.63 7.98
C PHE A 141 1.68 7.46 7.81
N LEU A 142 1.24 6.43 7.06
CA LEU A 142 -0.18 6.16 6.86
C LEU A 142 -0.90 5.95 8.19
N ALA A 143 -0.50 4.90 8.92
CA ALA A 143 -1.22 4.42 10.08
C ALA A 143 -1.11 5.38 11.26
N THR A 144 0.01 6.07 11.39
CA THR A 144 0.23 6.98 12.51
C THR A 144 -0.24 8.40 12.18
N LYS A 145 0.14 9.01 11.05
CA LYS A 145 -0.18 10.42 10.79
C LYS A 145 -1.38 10.61 9.86
N GLN A 146 -1.37 10.02 8.67
CA GLN A 146 -2.34 10.32 7.62
C GLN A 146 -3.78 9.96 8.01
N VAL A 147 -4.00 8.76 8.54
CA VAL A 147 -5.34 8.26 8.89
C VAL A 147 -6.03 9.14 9.93
N VAL A 148 -5.25 9.78 10.81
CA VAL A 148 -5.75 10.72 11.81
C VAL A 148 -5.95 12.10 11.22
N TYR A 149 -4.99 12.56 10.41
CA TYR A 149 -4.95 13.91 9.86
C TYR A 149 -6.00 14.13 8.77
N MET A 150 -6.28 13.09 7.97
CA MET A 150 -7.32 13.02 6.96
C MET A 150 -8.28 11.87 7.29
N PRO A 151 -9.17 12.05 8.29
CA PRO A 151 -10.00 10.96 8.79
C PRO A 151 -11.00 10.44 7.75
N LEU A 152 -11.45 11.30 6.82
CA LEU A 152 -12.34 10.93 5.73
C LEU A 152 -11.53 10.33 4.57
N SER A 153 -10.89 9.19 4.82
CA SER A 153 -10.20 8.39 3.80
C SER A 153 -10.69 6.94 3.86
N THR A 154 -10.62 6.23 2.73
CA THR A 154 -10.91 4.79 2.66
C THR A 154 -9.68 3.92 2.88
N ASP A 155 -8.49 4.53 3.06
CA ASP A 155 -7.21 3.83 3.06
C ASP A 155 -7.09 2.80 4.18
N THR A 156 -7.53 3.13 5.41
CA THR A 156 -7.48 2.20 6.55
C THR A 156 -8.35 0.96 6.31
N THR A 157 -9.49 1.15 5.65
CA THR A 157 -10.38 0.04 5.28
C THR A 157 -9.71 -0.85 4.23
N ALA A 158 -9.02 -0.26 3.25
CA ALA A 158 -8.29 -1.00 2.25
C ALA A 158 -7.16 -1.86 2.86
N VAL A 159 -6.44 -1.35 3.86
CA VAL A 159 -5.43 -2.13 4.61
C VAL A 159 -6.08 -3.30 5.34
N LEU A 160 -7.15 -3.07 6.11
CA LEU A 160 -7.87 -4.14 6.81
C LEU A 160 -8.38 -5.20 5.83
N VAL A 161 -8.99 -4.79 4.72
CA VAL A 161 -9.47 -5.69 3.67
C VAL A 161 -8.32 -6.51 3.10
N GLY A 162 -7.17 -5.91 2.78
CA GLY A 162 -5.98 -6.63 2.31
C GLY A 162 -5.53 -7.72 3.31
N MET A 163 -5.57 -7.41 4.61
CA MET A 163 -5.25 -8.37 5.67
C MET A 163 -6.28 -9.50 5.78
N LEU A 164 -7.58 -9.17 5.70
CA LEU A 164 -8.65 -10.16 5.72
C LEU A 164 -8.62 -11.08 4.51
N LEU A 165 -8.35 -10.54 3.31
CA LEU A 165 -8.15 -11.33 2.08
C LEU A 165 -7.01 -12.33 2.26
N LEU A 166 -5.85 -11.86 2.76
CA LEU A 166 -4.71 -12.73 3.06
C LEU A 166 -5.09 -13.80 4.08
N LEU A 167 -5.72 -13.43 5.20
CA LEU A 167 -6.13 -14.39 6.24
C LEU A 167 -7.10 -15.44 5.71
N CYS A 168 -8.12 -15.04 4.93
CA CYS A 168 -9.11 -15.95 4.36
C CYS A 168 -8.47 -16.91 3.35
N TYR A 169 -7.52 -16.41 2.55
CA TYR A 169 -6.74 -17.23 1.63
C TYR A 169 -5.86 -18.25 2.36
N LEU A 170 -5.10 -17.81 3.38
CA LEU A 170 -4.26 -18.69 4.19
C LEU A 170 -5.08 -19.78 4.90
N LYS A 171 -6.23 -19.39 5.48
CA LYS A 171 -7.16 -20.32 6.15
C LYS A 171 -8.04 -21.13 5.20
N GLN A 172 -7.91 -20.97 3.88
CA GLN A 172 -8.66 -21.72 2.88
C GLN A 172 -10.19 -21.57 3.05
N ARG A 173 -10.67 -20.35 3.32
CA ARG A 173 -12.10 -20.04 3.57
C ARG A 173 -12.72 -19.33 2.36
N PRO A 174 -13.21 -20.06 1.33
CA PRO A 174 -13.66 -19.46 0.06
C PRO A 174 -14.86 -18.51 0.24
N VAL A 175 -15.85 -18.90 1.06
CA VAL A 175 -17.03 -18.06 1.30
C VAL A 175 -16.65 -16.76 2.01
N ALA A 176 -15.82 -16.84 3.05
CA ALA A 176 -15.32 -15.64 3.74
C ALA A 176 -14.50 -14.76 2.78
N LEU A 177 -13.65 -15.36 1.94
CA LEU A 177 -12.89 -14.63 0.93
C LEU A 177 -13.80 -13.90 -0.06
N LEU A 178 -14.87 -14.54 -0.53
CA LEU A 178 -15.87 -13.93 -1.42
C LEU A 178 -16.57 -12.74 -0.74
N LEU A 179 -17.07 -12.92 0.50
CA LEU A 179 -17.76 -11.88 1.24
C LEU A 179 -16.86 -10.66 1.52
N VAL A 180 -15.63 -10.90 1.97
CA VAL A 180 -14.63 -9.84 2.18
C VAL A 180 -14.30 -9.13 0.88
N THR A 181 -14.22 -9.86 -0.23
CA THR A 181 -13.95 -9.27 -1.55
C THR A 181 -15.09 -8.37 -2.01
N ILE A 182 -16.34 -8.81 -1.88
CA ILE A 182 -17.51 -8.02 -2.26
C ILE A 182 -17.56 -6.75 -1.42
N ALA A 183 -17.49 -6.87 -0.09
CA ALA A 183 -17.52 -5.72 0.81
C ALA A 183 -16.34 -4.77 0.55
N GLY A 184 -15.12 -5.29 0.45
CA GLY A 184 -13.93 -4.48 0.23
C GLY A 184 -13.84 -3.83 -1.15
N SER A 185 -14.60 -4.31 -2.14
CA SER A 185 -14.73 -3.66 -3.46
C SER A 185 -15.49 -2.33 -3.38
N PHE A 186 -16.19 -2.07 -2.27
CA PHE A 186 -16.81 -0.78 -1.94
C PHE A 186 -15.95 0.08 -1.02
N ALA A 187 -14.71 -0.33 -0.75
CA ALA A 187 -13.71 0.48 -0.06
C ALA A 187 -12.52 0.82 -0.98
N TRP A 188 -12.14 -0.11 -1.86
CA TRP A 188 -11.03 0.04 -2.80
C TRP A 188 -11.29 -0.72 -4.10
N GLN A 189 -11.08 -0.07 -5.27
CA GLN A 189 -11.57 -0.62 -6.55
C GLN A 189 -10.82 -1.88 -7.01
N VAL A 190 -9.55 -2.03 -6.63
CA VAL A 190 -8.72 -3.18 -7.05
C VAL A 190 -9.06 -4.44 -6.25
N THR A 191 -9.77 -4.32 -5.12
CA THR A 191 -10.13 -5.43 -4.24
C THR A 191 -10.83 -6.58 -4.97
N GLY A 192 -11.80 -6.27 -5.85
CA GLY A 192 -12.54 -7.29 -6.60
C GLY A 192 -11.62 -8.18 -7.44
N LEU A 193 -10.62 -7.57 -8.09
CA LEU A 193 -9.62 -8.28 -8.86
C LEU A 193 -8.66 -9.08 -7.96
N CYS A 194 -8.23 -8.52 -6.83
CA CYS A 194 -7.40 -9.25 -5.86
C CYS A 194 -8.09 -10.51 -5.36
N GLY A 195 -9.35 -10.38 -4.92
CA GLY A 195 -10.12 -11.50 -4.41
C GLY A 195 -10.39 -12.56 -5.46
N ALA A 196 -10.67 -12.17 -6.71
CA ALA A 196 -10.79 -13.10 -7.82
C ALA A 196 -9.50 -13.89 -8.07
N LEU A 197 -8.34 -13.21 -8.12
CA LEU A 197 -7.03 -13.85 -8.27
C LEU A 197 -6.74 -14.83 -7.12
N LEU A 198 -7.03 -14.44 -5.87
CA LEU A 198 -6.87 -15.32 -4.71
C LEU A 198 -7.81 -16.53 -4.78
N MET A 199 -9.04 -16.35 -5.26
CA MET A 199 -10.02 -17.43 -5.38
C MET A 199 -9.60 -18.48 -6.41
N LEU A 200 -9.12 -18.06 -7.58
CA LEU A 200 -8.62 -18.95 -8.64
C LEU A 200 -7.52 -19.89 -8.14
N PHE A 201 -6.70 -19.40 -7.22
CA PHE A 201 -5.53 -20.11 -6.71
C PHE A 201 -5.69 -20.63 -5.28
N LEU A 202 -6.89 -20.55 -4.70
CA LEU A 202 -7.11 -20.83 -3.28
C LEU A 202 -6.54 -22.21 -2.88
N ARG A 203 -6.90 -23.25 -3.64
CA ARG A 203 -6.48 -24.63 -3.38
C ARG A 203 -5.15 -25.02 -4.06
N THR A 204 -4.50 -24.10 -4.76
CA THR A 204 -3.24 -24.39 -5.45
C THR A 204 -2.08 -24.29 -4.47
N ARG A 205 -1.50 -25.44 -4.11
CA ARG A 205 -0.21 -25.50 -3.43
C ARG A 205 0.86 -25.91 -4.43
N PHE A 206 1.93 -25.13 -4.52
CA PHE A 206 3.13 -25.66 -5.16
C PHE A 206 3.79 -26.62 -4.17
N PRO A 207 4.21 -27.82 -4.62
CA PRO A 207 5.10 -28.67 -3.83
C PRO A 207 6.27 -27.81 -3.36
N ASP A 208 6.78 -28.07 -2.14
CA ASP A 208 7.86 -27.30 -1.52
C ASP A 208 8.86 -26.86 -2.59
N ILE A 209 8.86 -25.56 -2.89
CA ILE A 209 9.78 -25.01 -3.87
C ILE A 209 11.15 -25.27 -3.26
N ASP A 210 11.88 -26.23 -3.84
CA ASP A 210 13.22 -26.59 -3.42
C ASP A 210 13.97 -25.29 -3.15
N ALA A 211 14.55 -25.16 -1.95
CA ALA A 211 15.25 -23.95 -1.55
C ALA A 211 16.34 -23.55 -2.57
N SER A 212 16.82 -24.52 -3.36
CA SER A 212 17.76 -24.35 -4.47
C SER A 212 17.18 -23.72 -5.75
N GLU A 213 15.87 -23.74 -5.97
CA GLU A 213 15.19 -23.00 -7.06
C GLU A 213 14.91 -21.53 -6.70
N GLY A 214 15.14 -21.14 -5.43
CA GLY A 214 14.79 -19.82 -4.89
C GLY A 214 15.67 -18.66 -5.35
N GLU A 215 16.94 -18.91 -5.67
CA GLU A 215 17.82 -17.92 -6.28
C GLU A 215 17.92 -18.19 -7.78
N PRO A 216 17.45 -17.28 -8.66
CA PRO A 216 17.72 -17.41 -10.07
C PRO A 216 19.24 -17.50 -10.25
N ARG A 217 19.76 -18.63 -10.76
CA ARG A 217 21.21 -18.87 -10.97
C ARG A 217 21.92 -17.74 -11.74
N ILE A 218 21.16 -16.93 -12.46
CA ILE A 218 21.60 -15.73 -13.19
C ILE A 218 22.15 -14.65 -12.23
N VAL A 219 21.73 -14.61 -10.97
CA VAL A 219 21.93 -13.48 -10.05
C VAL A 219 23.35 -13.36 -9.47
N GLY A 220 24.14 -14.44 -9.36
CA GLY A 220 25.43 -14.37 -8.64
C GLY A 220 26.54 -13.54 -9.31
N ARG A 221 26.83 -13.80 -10.59
CA ARG A 221 27.88 -13.10 -11.36
C ARG A 221 27.35 -12.04 -12.34
N SER A 222 26.07 -12.11 -12.72
CA SER A 222 25.46 -11.13 -13.63
C SER A 222 24.94 -9.89 -12.91
N MET A 223 24.63 -9.96 -11.61
CA MET A 223 24.04 -8.84 -10.89
C MET A 223 24.97 -7.62 -10.78
N SER A 224 26.28 -7.80 -10.64
CA SER A 224 27.21 -6.67 -10.67
C SER A 224 27.22 -5.98 -12.03
N LYS A 225 27.23 -6.74 -13.13
CA LYS A 225 27.13 -6.20 -14.50
C LYS A 225 25.78 -5.53 -14.76
N LEU A 226 24.69 -6.12 -14.26
CA LEU A 226 23.35 -5.54 -14.35
C LEU A 226 23.24 -4.24 -13.55
N LEU A 227 23.81 -4.19 -12.34
CA LEU A 227 23.84 -2.98 -11.53
C LEU A 227 24.67 -1.88 -12.18
N VAL A 228 25.84 -2.22 -12.75
CA VAL A 228 26.64 -1.26 -13.51
C VAL A 228 25.86 -0.78 -14.73
N ALA A 229 25.30 -1.68 -15.55
CA ALA A 229 24.50 -1.32 -16.71
C ALA A 229 23.28 -0.45 -16.36
N TRP A 230 22.58 -0.78 -15.28
CA TRP A 230 21.43 -0.01 -14.80
C TRP A 230 21.85 1.35 -14.25
N SER A 231 22.98 1.43 -13.54
CA SER A 231 23.53 2.69 -13.04
C SER A 231 23.99 3.59 -14.19
N SER A 232 24.69 3.03 -15.18
CA SER A 232 25.06 3.76 -16.41
C SER A 232 23.84 4.23 -17.16
N PHE A 233 22.81 3.39 -17.30
CA PHE A 233 21.54 3.76 -17.92
C PHE A 233 20.84 4.90 -17.18
N LEU A 234 20.79 4.84 -15.85
CA LEU A 234 20.22 5.90 -15.01
C LEU A 234 20.97 7.22 -15.22
N VAL A 235 22.31 7.19 -15.26
CA VAL A 235 23.13 8.38 -15.54
C VAL A 235 22.82 8.95 -16.92
N VAL A 236 22.66 8.10 -17.94
CA VAL A 236 22.25 8.52 -19.30
C VAL A 236 20.85 9.14 -19.29
N CYS A 237 19.88 8.57 -18.57
CA CYS A 237 18.55 9.16 -18.43
C CYS A 237 18.59 10.53 -17.77
N ILE A 238 19.38 10.69 -16.70
CA ILE A 238 19.55 11.98 -16.00
C ILE A 238 20.22 13.01 -16.93
N ALA A 239 21.32 12.64 -17.57
CA ALA A 239 22.04 13.51 -18.50
C ALA A 239 21.15 13.90 -19.69
N GLY A 240 20.40 12.95 -20.26
CA GLY A 240 19.44 13.16 -21.32
C GLY A 240 18.32 14.14 -20.91
N TYR A 241 17.76 13.98 -19.70
CA TYR A 241 16.77 14.93 -19.16
C TYR A 241 17.33 16.35 -19.01
N VAL A 242 18.53 16.49 -18.43
CA VAL A 242 19.18 17.80 -18.26
C VAL A 242 19.48 18.44 -19.62
N ALA A 243 20.00 17.66 -20.57
CA ALA A 243 20.27 18.12 -21.94
C ALA A 243 18.97 18.56 -22.62
N MET A 244 17.90 17.77 -22.54
CA MET A 244 16.58 18.15 -23.10
C MET A 244 16.07 19.46 -22.52
N ARG A 245 16.14 19.64 -21.19
CA ARG A 245 15.67 20.86 -20.53
C ARG A 245 16.45 22.11 -20.94
N ASN A 246 17.74 21.97 -21.20
CA ASN A 246 18.63 23.11 -21.47
C ASN A 246 18.84 23.38 -22.97
N LEU A 247 18.70 22.37 -23.84
CA LEU A 247 19.02 22.47 -25.28
C LEU A 247 17.79 22.50 -26.18
N LEU A 248 16.66 21.91 -25.77
CA LEU A 248 15.43 21.94 -26.57
C LEU A 248 14.62 23.18 -26.17
N THR A 249 14.53 24.14 -27.09
CA THR A 249 13.58 25.24 -26.92
C THR A 249 12.15 24.68 -27.02
N PRO A 250 11.20 25.15 -26.18
CA PRO A 250 9.80 24.69 -26.21
C PRO A 250 9.13 24.78 -27.59
N GLU A 251 9.68 25.60 -28.48
CA GLU A 251 9.21 25.85 -29.85
C GLU A 251 9.36 24.65 -30.78
N ALA A 252 10.37 23.77 -30.59
CA ALA A 252 10.68 22.71 -31.55
C ALA A 252 9.82 21.43 -31.42
N LEU A 253 9.30 21.14 -30.22
CA LEU A 253 8.56 19.90 -29.89
C LEU A 253 7.19 20.15 -29.25
N GLY A 254 6.83 21.41 -29.04
CA GLY A 254 5.72 21.80 -28.17
C GLY A 254 6.06 21.57 -26.69
N SER A 255 5.56 22.45 -25.81
CA SER A 255 5.81 22.39 -24.37
C SER A 255 5.36 21.06 -23.74
N GLU A 256 4.29 20.47 -24.26
CA GLU A 256 3.75 19.19 -23.78
C GLU A 256 4.63 17.98 -24.19
N GLY A 257 5.14 17.97 -25.42
CA GLY A 257 6.00 16.89 -25.93
C GLY A 257 7.32 16.78 -25.15
N VAL A 258 7.98 17.92 -24.90
CA VAL A 258 9.21 17.99 -24.09
C VAL A 258 8.96 17.51 -22.67
N GLN A 259 7.83 17.90 -22.07
CA GLN A 259 7.45 17.46 -20.72
C GLN A 259 7.20 15.95 -20.66
N ASN A 260 6.44 15.40 -21.60
CA ASN A 260 6.11 13.98 -21.62
C ASN A 260 7.36 13.12 -21.86
N LEU A 261 8.26 13.55 -22.74
CA LEU A 261 9.53 12.87 -22.95
C LEU A 261 10.43 12.94 -21.71
N GLY A 262 10.51 14.10 -21.05
CA GLY A 262 11.24 14.25 -19.79
C GLY A 262 10.69 13.34 -18.68
N ARG A 263 9.36 13.23 -18.55
CA ARG A 263 8.68 12.32 -17.62
C ARG A 263 8.99 10.86 -17.94
N PHE A 264 8.93 10.47 -19.21
CA PHE A 264 9.25 9.11 -19.64
C PHE A 264 10.69 8.74 -19.35
N VAL A 265 11.64 9.60 -19.72
CA VAL A 265 13.09 9.36 -19.50
C VAL A 265 13.41 9.23 -18.01
N THR A 266 12.75 10.01 -17.15
CA THR A 266 12.95 9.93 -15.69
C THR A 266 12.19 8.76 -15.04
N GLY A 267 11.07 8.32 -15.62
CA GLY A 267 10.28 7.16 -15.19
C GLY A 267 10.83 5.81 -15.66
N LEU A 268 11.51 5.75 -16.81
CA LEU A 268 11.97 4.52 -17.45
C LEU A 268 12.87 3.63 -16.57
N PRO A 269 13.83 4.16 -15.77
CA PRO A 269 14.56 3.36 -14.81
C PRO A 269 13.66 2.64 -13.79
N SER A 270 12.57 3.29 -13.35
CA SER A 270 11.62 2.72 -12.41
C SER A 270 10.77 1.62 -13.06
N LEU A 271 10.37 1.80 -14.32
CA LEU A 271 9.69 0.76 -15.12
C LEU A 271 10.56 -0.49 -15.28
N ILE A 272 11.85 -0.33 -15.58
CA ILE A 272 12.80 -1.44 -15.68
C ILE A 272 12.92 -2.18 -14.34
N VAL A 273 13.03 -1.45 -13.22
CA VAL A 273 13.09 -2.05 -11.89
C VAL A 273 11.80 -2.80 -11.56
N ALA A 274 10.63 -2.25 -11.87
CA ALA A 274 9.34 -2.92 -11.68
C ALA A 274 9.24 -4.19 -12.53
N GLY A 275 9.65 -4.14 -13.80
CA GLY A 275 9.71 -5.30 -14.69
C GLY A 275 10.65 -6.40 -14.17
N ALA A 276 11.86 -6.01 -13.71
CA ALA A 276 12.80 -6.92 -13.08
C ALA A 276 12.25 -7.50 -11.77
N ALA A 277 11.56 -6.70 -10.97
CA ALA A 277 10.92 -7.14 -9.73
C ALA A 277 9.83 -8.18 -10.00
N ILE A 278 8.97 -7.95 -11.01
CA ILE A 278 7.97 -8.92 -11.48
C ILE A 278 8.63 -10.19 -11.99
N PHE A 279 9.70 -10.08 -12.79
CA PHE A 279 10.43 -11.23 -13.30
C PHE A 279 11.00 -12.10 -12.17
N VAL A 280 11.65 -11.47 -11.17
CA VAL A 280 12.17 -12.16 -9.99
C VAL A 280 11.04 -12.81 -9.18
N LEU A 281 9.85 -12.18 -9.10
CA LEU A 281 8.68 -12.71 -8.41
C LEU A 281 8.10 -13.93 -9.13
N LEU A 282 7.92 -13.86 -10.45
CA LEU A 282 7.42 -14.95 -11.29
C LEU A 282 8.34 -16.18 -11.27
N GLY A 283 9.65 -15.97 -11.11
CA GLY A 283 10.63 -17.04 -10.99
C GLY A 283 10.95 -17.70 -12.34
N SER A 284 11.04 -19.03 -12.38
CA SER A 284 11.45 -19.76 -13.59
C SER A 284 10.29 -19.98 -14.58
N VAL A 285 10.60 -20.23 -15.86
CA VAL A 285 9.60 -20.61 -16.88
C VAL A 285 8.82 -21.87 -16.46
N ARG A 286 9.45 -22.78 -15.70
CA ARG A 286 8.75 -23.96 -15.14
C ARG A 286 7.65 -23.54 -14.17
N GLN A 287 7.91 -22.53 -13.33
CA GLN A 287 6.92 -21.98 -12.41
C GLN A 287 5.73 -21.37 -13.16
N LEU A 288 5.99 -20.60 -14.22
CA LEU A 288 4.93 -20.08 -15.10
C LEU A 288 4.09 -21.20 -15.70
N ARG A 289 4.73 -22.26 -16.23
CA ARG A 289 4.00 -23.44 -16.74
C ARG A 289 3.16 -24.12 -15.67
N ARG A 290 3.63 -24.18 -14.42
CA ARG A 290 2.86 -24.71 -13.28
C ARG A 290 1.64 -23.83 -12.97
N ILE A 291 1.79 -22.50 -12.98
CA ILE A 291 0.69 -21.54 -12.81
C ILE A 291 -0.35 -21.73 -13.93
N SER A 292 0.08 -21.79 -15.19
CA SER A 292 -0.82 -22.02 -16.33
C SER A 292 -1.56 -23.35 -16.22
N LYS A 293 -0.88 -24.43 -15.83
CA LYS A 293 -1.52 -25.73 -15.59
C LYS A 293 -2.51 -25.69 -14.44
N ALA A 294 -2.22 -24.94 -13.38
CA ALA A 294 -3.14 -24.74 -12.26
C ALA A 294 -4.40 -23.99 -12.69
N LEU A 295 -4.28 -22.96 -13.54
CA LEU A 295 -5.42 -22.21 -14.09
C LEU A 295 -6.38 -23.09 -14.90
N VAL A 296 -5.85 -24.04 -15.69
CA VAL A 296 -6.68 -24.99 -16.47
C VAL A 296 -7.41 -25.99 -15.56
N ARG A 297 -6.93 -26.21 -14.34
CA ARG A 297 -7.46 -27.18 -13.38
C ARG A 297 -8.18 -26.52 -12.19
N VAL A 298 -8.59 -25.27 -12.33
CA VAL A 298 -9.31 -24.57 -11.27
C VAL A 298 -10.66 -25.26 -11.04
N ASP A 299 -11.01 -25.48 -9.77
CA ASP A 299 -12.33 -25.98 -9.37
C ASP A 299 -13.41 -25.02 -9.87
N VAL A 300 -14.43 -25.54 -10.57
CA VAL A 300 -15.49 -24.74 -11.18
C VAL A 300 -16.20 -23.84 -10.14
N THR A 301 -16.35 -24.32 -8.91
CA THR A 301 -16.93 -23.53 -7.81
C THR A 301 -16.07 -22.31 -7.50
N LEU A 302 -14.74 -22.48 -7.45
CA LEU A 302 -13.79 -21.38 -7.22
C LEU A 302 -13.75 -20.41 -8.41
N LEU A 303 -13.88 -20.92 -9.63
CA LEU A 303 -14.03 -20.08 -10.83
C LEU A 303 -15.30 -19.23 -10.76
N VAL A 304 -16.44 -19.84 -10.42
CA VAL A 304 -17.70 -19.11 -10.21
C VAL A 304 -17.53 -18.05 -9.12
N PHE A 305 -16.94 -18.39 -7.98
CA PHE A 305 -16.68 -17.41 -6.92
C PHE A 305 -15.75 -16.28 -7.38
N ALA A 306 -14.72 -16.58 -8.18
CA ALA A 306 -13.85 -15.55 -8.76
C ALA A 306 -14.60 -14.61 -9.70
N LEU A 307 -15.54 -15.14 -10.50
CA LEU A 307 -16.42 -14.32 -11.33
C LEU A 307 -17.37 -13.46 -10.48
N LEU A 308 -17.94 -14.03 -9.41
CA LEU A 308 -18.81 -13.29 -8.49
C LEU A 308 -18.09 -12.16 -7.75
N CYS A 309 -16.82 -12.34 -7.38
CA CYS A 309 -15.96 -11.30 -6.82
C CYS A 309 -15.90 -10.04 -7.69
N ILE A 310 -16.04 -10.17 -9.02
CA ILE A 310 -16.00 -9.06 -9.97
C ILE A 310 -17.42 -8.62 -10.36
N ALA A 311 -18.30 -9.57 -10.65
CA ALA A 311 -19.62 -9.32 -11.20
C ALA A 311 -20.54 -8.60 -10.20
N ILE A 312 -20.56 -9.02 -8.92
CA ILE A 312 -21.46 -8.44 -7.92
C ILE A 312 -21.12 -6.96 -7.66
N PRO A 313 -19.88 -6.56 -7.34
CA PRO A 313 -19.56 -5.14 -7.16
C PRO A 313 -19.83 -4.31 -8.41
N LYS A 314 -19.50 -4.83 -9.61
CA LYS A 314 -19.79 -4.13 -10.87
C LYS A 314 -21.28 -3.94 -11.11
N LEU A 315 -22.11 -4.94 -10.82
CA LEU A 315 -23.57 -4.85 -10.96
C LEU A 315 -24.15 -3.82 -10.00
N ILE A 316 -23.75 -3.86 -8.73
CA ILE A 316 -24.23 -2.89 -7.73
C ILE A 316 -23.82 -1.46 -8.13
N VAL A 317 -22.54 -1.26 -8.52
CA VAL A 317 -22.07 0.04 -9.00
C VAL A 317 -22.84 0.50 -10.23
N ALA A 318 -23.11 -0.41 -11.17
CA ALA A 318 -23.91 -0.10 -12.37
C ALA A 318 -25.35 0.31 -12.06
N VAL A 319 -25.91 -0.13 -10.93
CA VAL A 319 -27.26 0.26 -10.47
C VAL A 319 -27.25 1.61 -9.75
N ILE A 320 -26.24 1.87 -8.91
CA ILE A 320 -26.23 3.07 -8.05
C ILE A 320 -25.47 4.27 -8.63
N ALA A 321 -24.60 4.06 -9.61
CA ALA A 321 -23.80 5.12 -10.21
C ALA A 321 -24.42 5.66 -11.51
N ASN A 322 -24.34 6.97 -11.69
CA ASN A 322 -24.64 7.62 -12.96
C ASN A 322 -23.43 7.51 -13.90
N ARG A 323 -23.62 6.78 -15.01
CA ARG A 323 -22.57 6.56 -16.03
C ARG A 323 -22.23 7.81 -16.85
N ASN A 324 -23.09 8.82 -16.83
CA ASN A 324 -22.87 10.07 -17.55
C ASN A 324 -21.93 11.03 -16.81
N LEU A 325 -21.64 10.77 -15.53
CA LEU A 325 -20.67 11.55 -14.77
C LEU A 325 -19.26 11.00 -15.00
N ALA A 326 -18.33 11.91 -15.27
CA ALA A 326 -16.92 11.57 -15.35
C ALA A 326 -16.40 11.05 -14.00
N ASN A 327 -15.66 9.95 -14.01
CA ASN A 327 -14.94 9.50 -12.83
C ASN A 327 -13.71 10.40 -12.61
N PRO A 328 -13.39 10.78 -11.36
CA PRO A 328 -12.17 11.52 -11.05
C PRO A 328 -10.92 10.82 -11.58
N ASN A 329 -10.86 9.49 -11.44
CA ASN A 329 -9.77 8.66 -11.95
C ASN A 329 -10.33 7.53 -12.82
N SER A 330 -9.77 7.36 -14.02
CA SER A 330 -10.04 6.21 -14.91
C SER A 330 -8.90 5.19 -14.89
N PHE A 331 -9.16 3.97 -15.38
CA PHE A 331 -8.12 2.95 -15.54
C PHE A 331 -7.02 3.41 -16.52
N SER A 332 -7.41 4.10 -17.61
CA SER A 332 -6.45 4.62 -18.58
C SER A 332 -5.54 5.67 -17.96
N GLN A 333 -6.06 6.56 -17.11
CA GLN A 333 -5.26 7.55 -16.39
C GLN A 333 -4.28 6.87 -15.41
N VAL A 334 -4.72 5.84 -14.68
CA VAL A 334 -3.79 5.10 -13.81
C VAL A 334 -2.69 4.42 -14.61
N LEU A 335 -3.01 3.82 -15.76
CA LEU A 335 -2.01 3.21 -16.65
C LEU A 335 -1.06 4.27 -17.22
N GLU A 336 -1.58 5.42 -17.61
CA GLU A 336 -0.80 6.57 -18.02
C GLU A 336 0.16 7.01 -16.91
N TRP A 337 -0.28 7.08 -15.65
CA TRP A 337 0.57 7.43 -14.51
C TRP A 337 1.61 6.36 -14.17
N VAL A 338 1.37 5.09 -14.52
CA VAL A 338 2.39 4.05 -14.38
C VAL A 338 3.52 4.23 -15.39
N VAL A 339 3.17 4.58 -16.64
CA VAL A 339 4.14 4.75 -17.74
C VAL A 339 4.83 6.11 -17.68
N PHE A 340 4.04 7.14 -17.36
CA PHE A 340 4.41 8.54 -17.25
C PHE A 340 4.08 9.02 -15.83
N PRO A 341 4.84 8.62 -14.79
CA PRO A 341 4.62 9.05 -13.41
C PRO A 341 4.47 10.57 -13.30
N LEU A 342 3.20 10.96 -13.15
CA LEU A 342 2.50 12.24 -12.98
C LEU A 342 3.26 13.59 -13.12
N ASN A 343 2.60 14.51 -13.86
CA ASN A 343 2.33 15.96 -13.67
C ASN A 343 3.23 16.86 -12.79
N GLY A 344 4.50 16.54 -12.57
CA GLY A 344 5.40 17.31 -11.71
C GLY A 344 6.87 17.08 -12.04
N GLU A 345 7.28 17.66 -13.17
CA GLU A 345 8.67 17.90 -13.58
C GLU A 345 9.61 16.70 -13.83
N GLY A 346 9.18 15.45 -13.65
CA GLY A 346 10.01 14.27 -13.93
C GLY A 346 11.15 14.11 -12.91
N LYS A 347 10.90 13.33 -11.85
CA LYS A 347 11.89 13.05 -10.80
C LYS A 347 12.33 11.59 -10.89
N PHE A 348 13.64 11.37 -11.05
CA PHE A 348 14.20 10.03 -11.12
C PHE A 348 14.00 9.29 -9.79
N LEU A 349 13.68 7.99 -9.86
CA LEU A 349 13.48 7.15 -8.67
C LEU A 349 12.40 7.68 -7.71
N MET A 350 11.44 8.48 -8.18
CA MET A 350 10.37 9.01 -7.34
C MET A 350 9.57 7.94 -6.57
N PRO A 351 9.25 6.76 -7.15
CA PRO A 351 8.61 5.69 -6.40
C PRO A 351 9.44 5.21 -5.20
N LEU A 352 10.78 5.17 -5.31
CA LEU A 352 11.66 4.77 -4.22
C LEU A 352 11.52 5.74 -3.03
N VAL A 353 11.60 7.04 -3.28
CA VAL A 353 11.55 8.06 -2.23
C VAL A 353 10.18 8.09 -1.57
N THR A 354 9.13 8.24 -2.37
CA THR A 354 7.75 8.36 -1.89
C THR A 354 7.30 7.15 -1.07
N LEU A 355 7.53 5.93 -1.58
CA LEU A 355 7.15 4.71 -0.86
C LEU A 355 8.00 4.50 0.39
N SER A 356 9.28 4.87 0.39
CA SER A 356 10.14 4.75 1.58
C SER A 356 9.76 5.71 2.68
N VAL A 357 9.42 6.95 2.33
CA VAL A 357 9.02 7.98 3.30
C VAL A 357 7.63 7.69 3.86
N PHE A 358 6.75 7.12 3.04
CA PHE A 358 5.39 6.79 3.45
C PHE A 358 5.29 5.48 4.25
N TRP A 359 5.91 4.40 3.75
CA TRP A 359 5.86 3.07 4.37
C TRP A 359 7.02 2.76 5.31
N GLY A 360 8.02 3.63 5.34
CA GLY A 360 9.18 3.53 6.22
C GLY A 360 10.17 2.43 5.84
N PRO A 361 10.99 1.97 6.81
CA PRO A 361 12.08 1.04 6.54
C PRO A 361 11.61 -0.35 6.07
N ALA A 362 10.34 -0.72 6.29
CA ALA A 362 9.80 -1.98 5.78
C ALA A 362 9.86 -2.05 4.25
N PHE A 363 9.57 -0.95 3.55
CA PHE A 363 9.67 -0.89 2.10
C PHE A 363 11.13 -0.97 1.62
N LEU A 364 12.05 -0.31 2.31
CA LEU A 364 13.49 -0.42 2.03
C LEU A 364 14.00 -1.86 2.16
N LEU A 365 13.57 -2.57 3.20
CA LEU A 365 13.89 -3.98 3.35
C LEU A 365 13.28 -4.83 2.24
N MET A 366 12.10 -4.47 1.74
CA MET A 366 11.51 -5.16 0.58
C MET A 366 12.40 -5.08 -0.64
N ILE A 367 13.02 -3.92 -0.89
CA ILE A 367 13.97 -3.75 -1.99
C ILE A 367 15.26 -4.54 -1.73
N LEU A 368 15.84 -4.40 -0.53
CA LEU A 368 17.11 -5.05 -0.18
C LEU A 368 17.03 -6.58 -0.15
N LEU A 369 15.85 -7.12 0.15
CA LEU A 369 15.58 -8.55 0.30
C LEU A 369 14.62 -9.10 -0.76
N TRP A 370 14.41 -8.36 -1.87
CA TRP A 370 13.35 -8.67 -2.83
C TRP A 370 13.38 -10.12 -3.34
N SER A 371 14.56 -10.67 -3.63
CA SER A 371 14.68 -12.06 -4.10
C SER A 371 14.19 -13.08 -3.06
N LYS A 372 14.50 -12.86 -1.78
CA LYS A 372 14.08 -13.73 -0.68
C LYS A 372 12.58 -13.56 -0.38
N ILE A 373 12.10 -12.32 -0.40
CA ILE A 373 10.67 -12.01 -0.25
C ILE A 373 9.86 -12.62 -1.38
N ALA A 374 10.33 -12.52 -2.62
CA ALA A 374 9.73 -13.17 -3.77
C ALA A 374 9.64 -14.70 -3.58
N ALA A 375 10.67 -15.32 -2.98
CA ALA A 375 10.61 -16.74 -2.63
C ALA A 375 9.53 -17.04 -1.58
N GLU A 376 9.38 -16.21 -0.55
CA GLU A 376 8.30 -16.37 0.43
C GLU A 376 6.91 -16.13 -0.19
N LEU A 377 6.75 -15.11 -1.05
CA LEU A 377 5.48 -14.86 -1.76
C LEU A 377 5.09 -16.05 -2.63
N ARG A 378 6.07 -16.68 -3.32
CA ARG A 378 5.84 -17.93 -4.07
C ARG A 378 5.41 -19.09 -3.16
N ARG A 379 6.01 -19.20 -1.97
CA ARG A 379 5.65 -20.23 -0.97
C ARG A 379 4.26 -20.03 -0.39
N LEU A 380 3.83 -18.78 -0.21
CA LEU A 380 2.46 -18.47 0.20
C LEU A 380 1.44 -18.85 -0.89
N GLY A 381 1.86 -18.87 -2.15
CA GLY A 381 1.12 -19.47 -3.26
C GLY A 381 0.81 -18.50 -4.41
N PRO A 382 0.31 -19.01 -5.54
CA PRO A 382 0.16 -18.23 -6.77
C PRO A 382 -0.86 -17.09 -6.65
N GLY A 383 -1.88 -17.23 -5.79
CA GLY A 383 -2.84 -16.15 -5.54
C GLY A 383 -2.17 -14.93 -4.90
N VAL A 384 -1.32 -15.17 -3.89
CA VAL A 384 -0.53 -14.13 -3.22
C VAL A 384 0.45 -13.47 -4.19
N MET A 385 1.14 -14.26 -5.02
CA MET A 385 2.00 -13.74 -6.08
C MET A 385 1.24 -12.84 -7.04
N ALA A 386 0.07 -13.27 -7.52
CA ALA A 386 -0.72 -12.54 -8.49
C ALA A 386 -1.18 -11.18 -7.94
N VAL A 387 -1.60 -11.13 -6.67
CA VAL A 387 -1.94 -9.86 -5.99
C VAL A 387 -0.73 -8.93 -5.94
N VAL A 388 0.46 -9.41 -5.55
CA VAL A 388 1.65 -8.56 -5.50
C VAL A 388 2.09 -8.13 -6.91
N CYS A 389 2.10 -9.04 -7.89
CA CYS A 389 2.40 -8.72 -9.29
C CYS A 389 1.49 -7.62 -9.85
N LEU A 390 0.21 -7.63 -9.52
CA LEU A 390 -0.75 -6.61 -9.91
C LEU A 390 -0.40 -5.23 -9.33
N HIS A 391 0.17 -5.16 -8.12
CA HIS A 391 0.46 -3.89 -7.43
C HIS A 391 1.87 -3.35 -7.69
N VAL A 392 2.82 -4.17 -8.16
CA VAL A 392 4.18 -3.68 -8.47
C VAL A 392 4.15 -2.54 -9.50
N PRO A 393 3.39 -2.61 -10.62
CA PRO A 393 3.24 -1.46 -11.51
C PRO A 393 2.54 -0.28 -10.84
N LEU A 394 1.54 -0.53 -10.01
CA LEU A 394 0.80 0.53 -9.30
C LEU A 394 1.67 1.31 -8.31
N ALA A 395 2.75 0.71 -7.82
CA ALA A 395 3.77 1.40 -7.02
C ALA A 395 4.44 2.56 -7.80
N LEU A 396 4.46 2.48 -9.13
CA LEU A 396 5.03 3.51 -9.99
C LEU A 396 4.17 4.77 -10.11
N VAL A 397 2.90 4.73 -9.69
CA VAL A 397 2.03 5.92 -9.66
C VAL A 397 2.58 6.99 -8.70
N THR A 398 3.51 6.64 -7.80
CA THR A 398 4.14 7.51 -6.78
C THR A 398 3.19 8.06 -5.71
N GLU A 399 1.92 7.67 -5.76
CA GLU A 399 0.97 7.80 -4.67
C GLU A 399 0.94 6.50 -3.86
N PRO A 400 1.48 6.48 -2.62
CA PRO A 400 1.67 5.23 -1.88
C PRO A 400 0.39 4.45 -1.57
N ARG A 401 -0.78 5.11 -1.61
CA ARG A 401 -2.09 4.47 -1.44
C ARG A 401 -2.42 3.42 -2.50
N TYR A 402 -1.78 3.46 -3.67
CA TYR A 402 -2.05 2.48 -4.72
C TYR A 402 -1.60 1.06 -4.39
N ILE A 403 -0.76 0.87 -3.36
CA ILE A 403 -0.29 -0.46 -2.93
C ILE A 403 -0.95 -0.99 -1.64
N LEU A 404 -1.97 -0.30 -1.10
CA LEU A 404 -2.62 -0.66 0.17
C LEU A 404 -3.10 -2.11 0.21
N GLY A 405 -3.72 -2.58 -0.87
CA GLY A 405 -4.26 -3.95 -0.97
C GLY A 405 -3.18 -5.04 -0.94
N ALA A 406 -1.98 -4.77 -1.47
CA ALA A 406 -0.87 -5.71 -1.49
C ALA A 406 0.09 -5.55 -0.30
N TRP A 407 0.05 -4.41 0.41
CA TRP A 407 0.97 -4.12 1.51
C TRP A 407 1.00 -5.22 2.60
N PRO A 408 -0.15 -5.73 3.10
CA PRO A 408 -0.16 -6.84 4.05
C PRO A 408 0.53 -8.11 3.56
N PHE A 409 0.41 -8.43 2.27
CA PHE A 409 1.04 -9.59 1.64
C PHE A 409 2.55 -9.43 1.62
N ALA A 410 3.03 -8.26 1.21
CA ALA A 410 4.45 -7.95 1.15
C ALA A 410 5.10 -7.93 2.55
N VAL A 411 4.44 -7.31 3.54
CA VAL A 411 4.95 -7.28 4.93
C VAL A 411 4.96 -8.68 5.55
N THR A 412 3.95 -9.52 5.27
CA THR A 412 3.94 -10.91 5.75
C THR A 412 5.11 -11.70 5.18
N ALA A 413 5.38 -11.57 3.88
CA ALA A 413 6.53 -12.21 3.24
C ALA A 413 7.88 -11.67 3.76
N LEU A 414 7.96 -10.36 4.09
CA LEU A 414 9.12 -9.77 4.76
C LEU A 414 9.34 -10.36 6.15
N ALA A 415 8.28 -10.50 6.96
CA ALA A 415 8.35 -11.10 8.29
C ALA A 415 8.84 -12.55 8.23
N LEU A 416 8.31 -13.36 7.30
CA LEU A 416 8.77 -14.74 7.04
C LEU A 416 10.23 -14.80 6.58
N THR A 417 10.65 -13.86 5.75
CA THR A 417 12.04 -13.76 5.28
C THR A 417 12.98 -13.52 6.47
N LEU A 418 12.64 -12.56 7.33
CA LEU A 418 13.47 -12.16 8.45
C LEU A 418 13.47 -13.17 9.61
N GLU A 419 12.39 -13.93 9.76
CA GLU A 419 12.34 -15.08 10.66
C GLU A 419 13.41 -16.13 10.33
N LYS A 420 13.69 -16.34 9.04
CA LYS A 420 14.71 -17.27 8.56
C LYS A 420 16.13 -16.70 8.69
N THR A 421 16.31 -15.42 8.40
CA THR A 421 17.65 -14.80 8.45
C THR A 421 18.11 -14.47 9.87
N ARG A 422 17.20 -14.40 10.85
CA ARG A 422 17.50 -14.13 12.28
C ARG A 422 18.46 -12.94 12.45
N PRO A 423 18.04 -11.72 12.08
CA PRO A 423 18.92 -10.57 12.08
C PRO A 423 19.44 -10.23 13.49
N SER A 424 20.55 -9.50 13.53
CA SER A 424 21.20 -9.08 14.78
C SER A 424 20.32 -8.14 15.62
N ARG A 425 20.65 -7.97 16.91
CA ARG A 425 19.98 -6.96 17.77
C ARG A 425 20.18 -5.54 17.23
N SER A 426 21.36 -5.25 16.69
CA SER A 426 21.68 -3.96 16.07
C SER A 426 20.75 -3.65 14.90
N PHE A 427 20.38 -4.66 14.11
CA PHE A 427 19.35 -4.51 13.07
C PHE A 427 17.99 -4.16 13.67
N GLY A 428 17.59 -4.85 14.75
CA GLY A 428 16.34 -4.54 15.46
C GLY A 428 16.26 -3.09 15.91
N TYR A 429 17.33 -2.55 16.49
CA TYR A 429 17.40 -1.14 16.89
C TYR A 429 17.37 -0.20 15.68
N ALA A 430 18.13 -0.48 14.61
CA ALA A 430 18.12 0.32 13.40
C ALA A 430 16.71 0.38 12.77
N PHE A 431 16.05 -0.76 12.64
CA PHE A 431 14.69 -0.86 12.11
C PHE A 431 13.69 -0.10 12.97
N ALA A 432 13.71 -0.30 14.29
CA ALA A 432 12.80 0.39 15.20
C ALA A 432 12.99 1.92 15.16
N THR A 433 14.22 2.41 15.23
CA THR A 433 14.53 3.85 15.16
C THR A 433 14.05 4.45 13.84
N LEU A 434 14.35 3.81 12.71
CA LEU A 434 13.92 4.30 11.40
C LEU A 434 12.39 4.27 11.24
N SER A 435 11.70 3.29 11.81
CA SER A 435 10.24 3.24 11.81
C SER A 435 9.62 4.36 12.63
N VAL A 436 10.15 4.64 13.82
CA VAL A 436 9.71 5.78 14.65
C VAL A 436 9.91 7.10 13.91
N LEU A 437 11.07 7.30 13.27
CA LEU A 437 11.34 8.51 12.48
C LEU A 437 10.41 8.62 11.26
N ALA A 438 10.27 7.55 10.47
CA ALA A 438 9.44 7.51 9.27
C ALA A 438 7.93 7.57 9.55
N SER A 439 7.50 7.20 10.75
CA SER A 439 6.10 7.33 11.14
C SER A 439 5.64 8.79 11.22
N GLN A 440 6.56 9.71 11.55
CA GLN A 440 6.31 11.14 11.63
C GLN A 440 5.05 11.54 12.44
N PHE A 441 4.66 10.74 13.43
CA PHE A 441 3.54 11.10 14.33
C PHE A 441 3.80 12.44 15.05
N TRP A 442 5.08 12.79 15.23
CA TRP A 442 5.58 14.01 15.86
C TRP A 442 5.57 15.23 14.94
N LEU A 443 5.38 15.05 13.62
CA LEU A 443 5.42 16.16 12.68
C LEU A 443 4.17 17.02 12.81
N HIS A 444 4.34 18.30 13.12
CA HIS A 444 3.27 19.29 13.19
C HIS A 444 3.00 19.87 11.79
N ILE A 445 1.94 19.40 11.12
CA ILE A 445 1.65 19.77 9.71
C ILE A 445 1.04 21.18 9.64
N ASN A 446 0.18 21.54 10.60
CA ASN A 446 -0.52 22.81 10.66
C ASN A 446 0.29 23.91 11.39
N TYR A 447 1.61 23.90 11.29
CA TYR A 447 2.45 24.89 11.97
C TYR A 447 2.20 26.34 11.51
N ARG A 448 1.66 26.51 10.30
CA ARG A 448 1.20 27.79 9.75
C ARG A 448 -0.11 27.60 8.97
N PRO A 449 -0.96 28.65 8.87
CA PRO A 449 -2.14 28.62 8.02
C PRO A 449 -1.76 28.28 6.57
N TRP A 450 -2.57 27.45 5.94
CA TRP A 450 -2.43 27.15 4.52
C TRP A 450 -2.93 28.35 3.71
N THR A 451 -2.13 28.83 2.76
CA THR A 451 -2.47 29.92 1.83
C THR A 451 -2.94 29.36 0.48
N GLY A 452 -3.67 30.18 -0.29
CA GLY A 452 -4.22 29.80 -1.59
C GLY A 452 -5.40 28.82 -1.52
N GLY A 453 -5.99 28.50 -2.68
CA GLY A 453 -7.07 27.52 -2.79
C GLY A 453 -6.64 26.09 -2.41
N ASP A 454 -7.60 25.16 -2.33
CA ASP A 454 -7.38 23.78 -1.87
C ASP A 454 -6.32 22.99 -2.65
N VAL A 455 -6.12 23.32 -3.93
CA VAL A 455 -5.11 22.70 -4.82
C VAL A 455 -4.00 23.67 -5.25
N GLU A 456 -4.03 24.90 -4.76
CA GLU A 456 -3.03 25.91 -5.08
C GLU A 456 -1.83 25.80 -4.12
N GLY A 457 -0.62 26.07 -4.61
CA GLY A 457 0.59 26.07 -3.77
C GLY A 457 0.89 24.71 -3.13
N LEU A 458 0.44 23.59 -3.71
CA LEU A 458 0.72 22.27 -3.13
C LEU A 458 2.22 21.99 -3.01
N LEU A 459 3.03 22.55 -3.92
CA LEU A 459 4.50 22.46 -3.94
C LEU A 459 5.21 23.41 -2.98
N GLU A 460 4.46 24.24 -2.26
CA GLU A 460 4.99 25.28 -1.37
C GLU A 460 4.76 24.93 0.11
N PHE A 461 5.58 25.51 0.98
CA PHE A 461 5.35 25.44 2.41
C PHE A 461 4.23 26.42 2.81
N PRO A 462 3.32 26.05 3.72
CA PRO A 462 3.40 24.89 4.62
C PRO A 462 2.82 23.57 4.07
N LYS A 463 2.10 23.57 2.94
CA LYS A 463 1.41 22.37 2.39
C LYS A 463 2.37 21.21 2.09
N GLN A 464 3.62 21.51 1.75
CA GLN A 464 4.68 20.51 1.59
C GLN A 464 4.87 19.57 2.78
N LEU A 465 4.55 19.97 4.02
CA LEU A 465 4.65 19.03 5.15
C LEU A 465 3.73 17.82 5.03
N LEU A 466 2.58 17.97 4.36
CA LEU A 466 1.74 16.83 3.97
C LEU A 466 2.23 16.25 2.64
N PHE A 467 2.39 17.10 1.63
CA PHE A 467 2.56 16.67 0.24
C PHE A 467 3.94 16.12 -0.10
N MET A 468 4.93 16.30 0.77
CA MET A 468 6.22 15.61 0.67
C MET A 468 6.13 14.08 0.85
N HIS A 469 4.93 13.52 1.04
CA HIS A 469 4.66 12.08 1.12
C HIS A 469 4.03 11.51 -0.16
N TYR A 470 3.68 12.38 -1.11
CA TYR A 470 2.96 12.02 -2.32
C TYR A 470 3.74 12.52 -3.53
N GLY A 471 4.13 11.60 -4.41
CA GLY A 471 5.00 11.90 -5.53
C GLY A 471 4.56 13.05 -6.44
N PRO A 472 3.27 13.09 -6.85
CA PRO A 472 2.80 14.12 -7.79
C PRO A 472 2.95 15.55 -7.24
N TRP A 473 2.97 15.69 -5.91
CA TRP A 473 2.96 16.98 -5.23
C TRP A 473 4.19 17.19 -4.34
N MET A 474 5.25 16.40 -4.49
CA MET A 474 6.50 16.60 -3.76
C MET A 474 7.40 17.56 -4.55
N SER A 475 7.79 18.67 -3.90
CA SER A 475 8.73 19.64 -4.47
C SER A 475 10.12 19.05 -4.68
N TRP A 476 10.92 19.66 -5.57
CA TRP A 476 12.33 19.28 -5.74
C TRP A 476 13.14 19.44 -4.45
N THR A 477 12.88 20.50 -3.68
CA THR A 477 13.55 20.75 -2.41
C THR A 477 13.34 19.60 -1.43
N THR A 478 12.09 19.21 -1.19
CA THR A 478 11.80 18.08 -0.30
C THR A 478 12.33 16.76 -0.85
N PHE A 479 12.23 16.55 -2.17
CA PHE A 479 12.77 15.36 -2.83
C PHE A 479 14.29 15.22 -2.62
N LEU A 480 15.05 16.29 -2.86
CA LEU A 480 16.51 16.31 -2.72
C LEU A 480 16.97 16.16 -1.26
N ILE A 481 16.13 16.53 -0.29
CA ILE A 481 16.38 16.27 1.13
C ILE A 481 16.08 14.80 1.47
N GLN A 482 14.95 14.27 1.01
CA GLN A 482 14.50 12.92 1.38
C GLN A 482 15.32 11.83 0.70
N LEU A 483 15.76 12.00 -0.55
CA LEU A 483 16.50 10.97 -1.28
C LEU A 483 17.79 10.53 -0.55
N PRO A 484 18.69 11.43 -0.11
CA PRO A 484 19.86 11.04 0.69
C PRO A 484 19.48 10.32 1.99
N LEU A 485 18.45 10.77 2.70
CA LEU A 485 18.00 10.14 3.95
C LEU A 485 17.50 8.71 3.71
N VAL A 486 16.76 8.49 2.62
CA VAL A 486 16.29 7.18 2.19
C VAL A 486 17.47 6.26 1.85
N LEU A 487 18.48 6.75 1.13
CA LEU A 487 19.68 5.99 0.78
C LEU A 487 20.53 5.63 2.01
N LEU A 488 20.73 6.58 2.92
CA LEU A 488 21.44 6.35 4.18
C LEU A 488 20.71 5.35 5.08
N SER A 489 19.37 5.44 5.15
CA SER A 489 18.54 4.47 5.87
C SER A 489 18.67 3.07 5.29
N ALA A 490 18.64 2.93 3.96
CA ALA A 490 18.84 1.66 3.29
C ALA A 490 20.25 1.08 3.55
N PHE A 491 21.28 1.94 3.53
CA PHE A 491 22.65 1.54 3.85
C PHE A 491 22.78 1.04 5.29
N TRP A 492 22.19 1.74 6.27
CA TRP A 492 22.24 1.37 7.68
C TRP A 492 21.51 0.04 7.96
N LEU A 493 20.33 -0.17 7.35
CA LEU A 493 19.63 -1.44 7.41
C LEU A 493 20.48 -2.57 6.81
N ARG A 494 21.10 -2.34 5.65
CA ARG A 494 21.95 -3.34 4.98
C ARG A 494 23.20 -3.69 5.80
N SER A 495 23.85 -2.71 6.42
CA SER A 495 25.07 -2.95 7.19
C SER A 495 24.79 -3.77 8.45
N THR A 496 23.70 -3.47 9.16
CA THR A 496 23.31 -4.18 10.39
C THR A 496 22.70 -5.56 10.14
N LEU A 497 22.11 -5.77 8.95
CA LEU A 497 21.56 -7.06 8.52
C LEU A 497 22.65 -8.14 8.34
N ARG A 498 23.90 -7.76 8.02
CA ARG A 498 25.00 -8.70 7.71
C ARG A 498 25.67 -9.35 8.93
N SER A 499 25.34 -8.93 10.15
CA SER A 499 26.17 -9.19 11.34
C SER A 499 25.72 -10.35 12.25
N ALA A 500 25.02 -11.36 11.73
CA ALA A 500 24.73 -12.58 12.48
C ALA A 500 25.41 -13.76 11.78
N ARG A 501 26.69 -13.98 12.08
CA ARG A 501 27.35 -15.27 11.86
C ARG A 501 27.39 -16.03 13.18
#